data_AF-A0A139CXB3-F1
#
_entry.id   AF-A0A139CXB3-F1
#
_cell.length_a   1.000
_cell.length_b   1.000
_cell.length_c   1.000
_cell.angle_alpha   90.00
_cell.angle_beta   90.00
_cell.angle_gamma   90.00
#
_symmetry.space_group_name_H-M   'P 1'
#
loop_
_entity.id
_entity.type
_entity.pdbx_description
1 polymer ?
#
loop_
_entity_poly.entity_id
_entity_poly.type
_entity_poly.pdbx_seq_one_letter_code
_entity_poly.pdbx_strand_id
1 'polypeptide(L)'
;MQCEICGAEIKGEPFKINVEGSELNACNRCSQYGTSVSTRKPVSRKNAPVRQGIKNSSKPKKNPVTAPTEELIDEYEQTIREAREAKGLTQEELASKIKEKASLIKKI
;
A
#
# COMPACT_ATOMS: atom_id res chain seq x y z
N MET A 1 -24.47 -17.42 15.88
CA MET A 1 -23.61 -16.20 16.03
C MET A 1 -24.51 -14.99 15.87
N GLN A 2 -24.32 -13.94 16.67
CA GLN A 2 -25.22 -12.79 16.71
C GLN A 2 -24.61 -11.58 15.99
N CYS A 3 -25.44 -10.77 15.34
CA CYS A 3 -25.05 -9.54 14.68
C CYS A 3 -24.73 -8.45 15.71
N GLU A 4 -23.57 -7.83 15.61
CA GLU A 4 -23.10 -6.81 16.56
C GLU A 4 -23.75 -5.43 16.35
N ILE A 5 -24.50 -5.25 15.26
CA ILE A 5 -25.23 -4.01 14.97
C ILE A 5 -26.69 -4.09 15.43
N CYS A 6 -27.39 -5.18 15.11
CA CYS A 6 -28.83 -5.28 15.34
C CYS A 6 -29.24 -6.38 16.33
N GLY A 7 -28.28 -7.15 16.86
CA GLY A 7 -28.56 -8.24 17.80
C GLY A 7 -29.31 -9.43 17.19
N ALA A 8 -29.58 -9.45 15.88
CA ALA A 8 -30.24 -10.59 15.24
C ALA A 8 -29.29 -11.79 15.11
N GLU A 9 -29.83 -13.00 15.14
CA GLU A 9 -29.06 -14.20 14.84
C GLU A 9 -28.68 -14.25 13.34
N ILE A 10 -27.39 -14.40 13.06
CA ILE A 10 -26.87 -14.46 11.70
C ILE A 10 -27.17 -15.84 11.11
N LYS A 11 -27.93 -15.87 10.01
CA LYS A 11 -28.17 -17.08 9.21
C LYS A 11 -27.11 -17.17 8.11
N GLY A 12 -26.15 -18.08 8.26
CA GLY A 12 -25.04 -18.27 7.31
C GLY A 12 -23.73 -17.64 7.79
N GLU A 13 -22.86 -17.28 6.84
CA GLU A 13 -21.57 -16.68 7.16
C GLU A 13 -21.71 -15.20 7.58
N PRO A 14 -21.04 -14.76 8.66
CA PRO A 14 -21.04 -13.38 9.10
C PRO A 14 -20.23 -12.50 8.13
N PHE A 15 -20.71 -11.29 7.88
CA PHE A 15 -19.94 -10.28 7.15
C PHE A 15 -19.02 -9.54 8.12
N LYS A 16 -17.71 -9.64 7.92
CA LYS A 16 -16.76 -8.79 8.62
C LYS A 16 -16.74 -7.40 7.99
N ILE A 17 -17.18 -6.41 8.76
CA ILE A 17 -17.22 -5.01 8.34
C ILE A 17 -16.46 -4.13 9.32
N ASN A 18 -15.88 -3.04 8.83
CA ASN A 18 -15.28 -2.01 9.66
C ASN A 18 -16.26 -0.84 9.77
N VAL A 19 -16.62 -0.51 11.01
CA VAL A 19 -17.44 0.66 11.38
C VAL A 19 -16.60 1.51 12.34
N GLU A 20 -16.28 2.74 11.93
CA GLU A 20 -15.52 3.71 12.74
C GLU A 20 -14.19 3.16 13.30
N GLY A 21 -13.51 2.29 12.55
CA GLY A 21 -12.22 1.70 12.95
C GLY A 21 -12.33 0.39 13.73
N SER A 22 -13.55 -0.06 14.07
CA SER A 22 -13.79 -1.33 14.76
C SER A 22 -14.29 -2.40 13.78
N GLU A 23 -13.65 -3.57 13.79
CA GLU A 23 -14.10 -4.72 13.01
C GLU A 23 -15.22 -5.47 13.72
N LEU A 24 -16.39 -5.54 13.09
CA LEU A 24 -17.60 -6.16 13.62
C LEU A 24 -18.12 -7.27 12.70
N ASN A 25 -18.81 -8.25 13.29
CA ASN A 25 -19.56 -9.28 12.58
C ASN A 25 -21.03 -8.83 12.39
N ALA A 26 -21.40 -8.58 11.14
CA ALA A 26 -22.72 -8.12 10.76
C ALA A 26 -23.51 -9.19 9.98
N CYS A 27 -24.84 -9.16 10.11
CA CYS A 27 -25.73 -9.91 9.21
C CYS A 27 -25.78 -9.25 7.82
N ASN A 28 -26.32 -9.95 6.82
CA ASN A 28 -26.43 -9.45 5.45
C ASN A 28 -27.12 -8.07 5.33
N ARG A 29 -28.04 -7.74 6.24
CA ARG A 29 -28.73 -6.44 6.24
C ARG A 29 -27.90 -5.32 6.84
N CYS A 30 -27.01 -5.65 7.77
CA CYS A 30 -26.18 -4.68 8.48
C CYS A 30 -24.81 -4.49 7.85
N SER A 31 -24.44 -5.32 6.88
CA SER A 31 -23.17 -5.22 6.13
C SER A 31 -23.01 -3.88 5.41
N GLN A 32 -24.11 -3.21 5.06
CA GLN A 32 -24.10 -1.90 4.40
C GLN A 32 -23.65 -0.74 5.28
N TYR A 33 -23.66 -0.90 6.61
CA TYR A 33 -23.28 0.18 7.55
C TYR A 33 -21.77 0.32 7.75
N GLY A 34 -20.97 -0.56 7.15
CA GLY A 34 -19.51 -0.52 7.25
C GLY A 34 -18.84 -0.92 5.95
N THR A 35 -17.51 -0.88 5.96
CA THR A 35 -16.70 -1.30 4.81
C THR A 35 -16.29 -2.77 4.96
N SER A 36 -16.45 -3.58 3.91
CA SER A 36 -16.14 -5.01 4.00
C SER A 36 -14.63 -5.25 4.13
N VAL A 37 -14.23 -5.94 5.20
CA VAL A 37 -12.84 -6.30 5.45
C VAL A 37 -12.60 -7.70 4.87
N SER A 38 -12.09 -7.76 3.64
CA SER A 38 -11.64 -9.03 3.07
C SER A 38 -10.34 -9.44 3.75
N THR A 39 -10.38 -10.56 4.50
CA THR A 39 -9.16 -11.22 4.96
C THR A 39 -8.41 -11.75 3.73
N ARG A 40 -7.49 -10.94 3.20
CA ARG A 40 -6.53 -11.42 2.20
C ARG A 40 -5.76 -12.56 2.84
N LYS A 41 -6.12 -13.80 2.49
CA LYS A 41 -5.27 -14.94 2.79
C LYS A 41 -3.87 -14.59 2.25
N PRO A 42 -2.80 -14.61 3.06
CA PRO A 42 -1.47 -14.50 2.49
C PRO A 42 -1.37 -15.61 1.46
N VAL A 43 -1.23 -15.22 0.19
CA VAL A 43 -1.02 -16.18 -0.89
C VAL A 43 0.19 -17.00 -0.46
N SER A 44 -0.06 -18.26 -0.13
CA SER A 44 0.99 -19.23 0.13
C SER A 44 1.96 -19.09 -1.03
N ARG A 45 3.17 -18.58 -0.75
CA ARG A 45 4.27 -18.60 -1.69
C ARG A 45 4.55 -20.07 -1.92
N LYS A 46 3.83 -20.66 -2.87
CA LYS A 46 4.03 -22.04 -3.30
C LYS A 46 5.51 -22.13 -3.63
N ASN A 47 6.18 -22.97 -2.86
CA ASN A 47 7.58 -23.31 -2.96
C ASN A 47 7.94 -23.51 -4.44
N ALA A 48 8.71 -22.58 -4.99
CA ALA A 48 9.46 -22.88 -6.20
C ALA A 48 10.48 -23.96 -5.81
N PRO A 49 10.62 -25.06 -6.57
CA PRO A 49 11.62 -26.07 -6.26
C PRO A 49 13.00 -25.41 -6.32
N VAL A 50 13.69 -25.43 -5.16
CA VAL A 50 15.07 -25.01 -5.02
C VAL A 50 15.91 -25.88 -5.94
N ARG A 51 16.30 -25.33 -7.10
CA ARG A 51 17.43 -25.89 -7.85
C ARG A 51 18.69 -25.53 -7.06
N GLN A 52 19.18 -26.52 -6.34
CA GLN A 52 20.55 -26.55 -5.82
C GLN A 52 21.50 -26.31 -6.99
N GLY A 53 22.27 -25.23 -6.93
CA GLY A 53 23.30 -24.97 -7.93
C GLY A 53 24.00 -23.63 -7.77
N ILE A 54 25.23 -23.73 -7.23
CA ILE A 54 26.37 -22.82 -7.38
C ILE A 54 26.59 -21.81 -6.24
N LYS A 55 27.68 -22.07 -5.52
CA LYS A 55 28.34 -21.20 -4.54
C LYS A 55 28.99 -20.02 -5.27
N ASN A 56 28.84 -18.81 -4.71
CA ASN A 56 29.82 -17.71 -4.65
C ASN A 56 29.16 -16.33 -4.77
N SER A 57 28.90 -15.72 -3.63
CA SER A 57 29.53 -14.45 -3.25
C SER A 57 28.97 -14.06 -1.90
N SER A 58 29.86 -13.80 -0.95
CA SER A 58 29.55 -13.08 0.27
C SER A 58 28.87 -11.77 -0.12
N LYS A 59 27.53 -11.72 -0.06
CA LYS A 59 26.80 -10.47 -0.22
C LYS A 59 27.36 -9.50 0.83
N PRO A 60 27.88 -8.33 0.44
CA PRO A 60 28.20 -7.32 1.42
C PRO A 60 26.91 -7.03 2.18
N LYS A 61 26.98 -7.10 3.52
CA LYS A 61 25.89 -6.66 4.39
C LYS A 61 25.52 -5.27 3.89
N LYS A 62 24.30 -5.13 3.34
CA LYS A 62 23.76 -3.84 2.96
C LYS A 62 23.92 -2.94 4.18
N ASN A 63 24.66 -1.85 4.03
CA ASN A 63 24.78 -0.83 5.06
C ASN A 63 23.36 -0.54 5.56
N PRO A 64 23.11 -0.56 6.88
CA PRO A 64 21.82 -0.13 7.40
C PRO A 64 21.59 1.27 6.85
N VAL A 65 20.47 1.44 6.17
CA VAL A 65 19.98 2.72 5.64
C VAL A 65 20.10 3.71 6.77
N THR A 66 21.08 4.61 6.68
CA THR A 66 21.20 5.75 7.57
C THR A 66 19.83 6.42 7.53
N ALA A 67 19.20 6.57 8.70
CA ALA A 67 17.95 7.30 8.77
C ALA A 67 18.13 8.64 8.04
N PRO A 68 17.16 9.06 7.20
CA PRO A 68 17.26 10.35 6.53
C PRO A 68 17.51 11.40 7.62
N THR A 69 18.63 12.12 7.51
CA THR A 69 19.04 13.17 8.44
C THR A 69 18.25 14.46 8.23
N GLU A 70 17.41 14.49 7.18
CA GLU A 70 16.71 15.66 6.70
C GLU A 70 15.20 15.41 6.71
N GLU A 71 14.45 16.41 7.16
CA GLU A 71 13.00 16.42 7.18
C GLU A 71 12.45 16.94 5.85
N LEU A 72 11.31 16.39 5.42
CA LEU A 72 10.63 16.85 4.22
C LEU A 72 9.95 18.19 4.52
N ILE A 73 10.12 19.17 3.64
CA ILE A 73 9.42 20.46 3.72
C ILE A 73 7.94 20.23 3.40
N ASP A 74 7.04 20.91 4.10
CA ASP A 74 5.58 20.74 3.92
C ASP A 74 5.11 21.00 2.48
N GLU A 75 5.64 22.03 1.80
CA GLU A 75 5.25 22.46 0.44
C GLU A 75 6.20 21.94 -0.66
N TYR A 76 6.64 20.69 -0.53
CA TYR A 76 7.58 20.09 -1.47
C TYR A 76 7.01 19.97 -2.89
N GLU A 77 5.70 19.75 -3.04
CA GLU A 77 5.01 19.68 -4.33
C GLU A 77 5.14 20.98 -5.12
N GLN A 78 4.98 22.12 -4.43
CA GLN A 78 5.04 23.43 -5.06
C GLN A 78 6.47 23.75 -5.48
N THR A 79 7.44 23.45 -4.62
CA THR A 79 8.87 23.62 -4.92
C THR A 79 9.28 22.81 -6.16
N ILE A 80 8.83 21.55 -6.27
CA ILE A 80 9.13 20.68 -7.41
C ILE A 80 8.46 21.21 -8.68
N ARG A 81 7.22 21.69 -8.59
CA ARG A 81 6.48 22.25 -9.71
C ARG A 81 7.15 23.50 -10.27
N GLU A 82 7.49 24.45 -9.40
CA GLU A 82 8.15 25.70 -9.79
C GLU A 82 9.51 25.43 -10.44
N ALA A 83 10.33 24.55 -9.84
CA ALA A 83 11.62 24.17 -10.40
C ALA A 83 11.51 23.46 -11.76
N ARG A 84 10.46 22.65 -11.96
CA ARG A 84 10.16 21.98 -13.23
C ARG A 84 9.76 23.01 -14.31
N GLU A 85 8.85 23.92 -13.96
CA GLU A 85 8.33 24.95 -14.87
C GLU A 85 9.40 25.99 -15.23
N ALA A 86 10.25 26.40 -14.27
CA ALA A 86 11.41 27.26 -14.53
C ALA A 86 12.41 26.62 -15.52
N LYS A 87 12.46 25.29 -15.58
CA LYS A 87 13.26 24.53 -16.56
C LYS A 87 12.51 24.23 -17.85
N GLY A 88 11.26 24.67 -17.98
CA GLY A 88 10.41 24.44 -19.15
C GLY A 88 10.07 22.97 -19.39
N LEU A 89 10.15 22.11 -18.38
CA LEU A 89 9.95 20.67 -18.54
C LEU A 89 8.50 20.30 -18.30
N THR A 90 7.97 19.39 -19.10
CA THR A 90 6.71 18.70 -18.77
C THR A 90 6.96 17.63 -17.69
N GLN A 91 5.90 17.15 -17.02
CA GLN A 91 6.03 16.04 -16.06
C GLN A 91 6.57 14.77 -16.72
N GLU A 92 6.23 14.53 -17.99
CA GLU A 92 6.68 13.35 -18.76
C GLU A 92 8.16 13.45 -19.14
N GLU A 93 8.62 14.65 -19.48
CA GLU A 93 10.04 14.92 -19.74
C GLU A 93 10.88 14.83 -18.46
N LEU A 94 10.37 15.35 -17.34
CA LEU A 94 11.02 15.21 -16.04
C LEU A 94 11.17 13.73 -15.68
N ALA A 95 10.08 12.96 -15.79
CA ALA A 95 10.06 11.52 -15.53
C ALA A 95 11.10 10.78 -16.39
N SER A 96 11.15 11.12 -17.69
CA SER A 96 12.12 10.53 -18.63
C SER A 96 13.58 10.85 -18.25
N LYS A 97 13.86 12.07 -17.81
CA LYS A 97 15.21 12.50 -17.39
C LYS A 97 15.70 11.77 -16.14
N ILE A 98 14.83 11.58 -15.14
CA ILE A 98 15.19 10.90 -13.88
C ILE A 98 14.95 9.38 -13.93
N LYS A 99 14.55 8.85 -15.10
CA LYS A 99 14.27 7.42 -15.35
C LYS A 99 13.19 6.84 -14.44
N GLU A 100 12.18 7.64 -14.12
CA GLU A 100 11.02 7.22 -13.35
C GLU A 100 9.75 7.19 -14.20
N LYS A 101 8.72 6.51 -13.71
CA LYS A 101 7.43 6.47 -14.41
C LYS A 101 6.73 7.82 -14.30
N ALA A 102 6.18 8.32 -15.41
CA ALA A 102 5.38 9.55 -15.40
C ALA A 102 4.18 9.48 -14.44
N SER A 103 3.59 8.30 -14.22
CA SER A 103 2.51 8.09 -13.26
C SER A 103 2.93 8.27 -11.80
N LEU A 104 4.22 8.16 -11.48
CA LEU A 104 4.77 8.43 -10.16
C LEU A 104 4.97 9.93 -9.97
N ILE A 105 5.49 10.61 -11.01
CA ILE A 105 5.66 12.07 -11.01
C ILE A 105 4.32 12.81 -11.01
N LYS A 106 3.24 12.21 -11.51
CA LYS A 106 1.88 12.78 -11.43
C LYS A 106 1.28 12.80 -10.02
N LYS A 107 1.89 12.09 -9.06
CA LYS A 107 1.41 12.03 -7.67
C LYS A 107 2.06 13.08 -6.76
N ILE A 108 2.98 13.86 -7.31
CA ILE A 108 3.70 14.97 -6.68
C ILE A 108 3.47 16.23 -7.52
#